data_AF-A0A1Q3A0T8-F1
#
_entry.id   AF-A0A1Q3A0T8-F1
#
_cell.length_a   1.000
_cell.length_b   1.000
_cell.length_c   1.000
_cell.angle_alpha   90.00
_cell.angle_beta   90.00
_cell.angle_gamma   90.00
#
_symmetry.space_group_name_H-M   'P 1'
#
loop_
_entity.id
_entity.type
_entity.pdbx_description
1 polymer ?
#
loop_
_entity_poly.entity_id
_entity_poly.type
_entity_poly.pdbx_seq_one_letter_code
_entity_poly.pdbx_strand_id
1 'polypeptide(L)'
;MSSLTRTQVLGLYKQFIKNANNFNDYNFKNYFLRRTRASFRENRDVKDQEKLNLLYTNALKDLGVLKRQSLISQMYTFDKLVVEPLKTEHE
;
A
#
# COMPACT_ATOMS: atom_id res chain seq x y z
N MET A 1 -13.40 -22.75 10.45
CA MET A 1 -13.10 -21.38 9.97
C MET A 1 -12.45 -21.48 8.60
N SER A 2 -12.90 -20.71 7.61
CA SER A 2 -12.34 -20.76 6.25
C SER A 2 -10.88 -20.32 6.26
N SER A 3 -9.98 -21.14 5.70
CA SER A 3 -8.57 -20.80 5.55
C SER A 3 -8.42 -19.64 4.55
N LEU A 4 -7.67 -18.61 4.92
CA LEU A 4 -7.34 -17.50 4.02
C LEU A 4 -6.65 -18.03 2.75
N THR A 5 -7.22 -17.68 1.60
CA THR A 5 -6.71 -18.13 0.31
C THR A 5 -5.59 -17.22 -0.19
N ARG A 6 -4.65 -17.78 -0.95
CA ARG A 6 -3.60 -17.01 -1.63
C ARG A 6 -4.16 -15.86 -2.46
N THR A 7 -5.30 -16.07 -3.11
CA THR A 7 -5.99 -15.06 -3.93
C THR A 7 -6.44 -13.86 -3.10
N GLN A 8 -6.97 -14.08 -1.89
CA GLN A 8 -7.35 -12.99 -0.98
C GLN A 8 -6.14 -12.15 -0.55
N VAL A 9 -5.03 -12.81 -0.18
CA VAL A 9 -3.79 -12.12 0.21
C VAL A 9 -3.20 -11.31 -0.95
N LEU A 10 -3.15 -11.88 -2.16
CA LEU A 10 -2.68 -11.16 -3.35
C LEU A 10 -3.63 -10.03 -3.75
N GLY A 11 -4.94 -10.23 -3.60
CA GLY A 11 -5.94 -9.18 -3.80
C GLY A 11 -5.74 -8.01 -2.84
N LEU A 12 -5.43 -8.31 -1.57
CA LEU A 12 -5.11 -7.31 -0.57
C LEU A 12 -3.83 -6.53 -0.93
N TYR A 13 -2.76 -7.23 -1.30
CA TYR A 13 -1.50 -6.61 -1.75
C TYR A 13 -1.72 -5.65 -2.93
N LYS A 14 -2.49 -6.08 -3.94
CA LYS A 14 -2.82 -5.23 -5.10
C LYS A 14 -3.57 -3.96 -4.67
N GLN A 15 -4.49 -4.07 -3.71
CA GLN A 15 -5.20 -2.90 -3.18
C GLN A 15 -4.25 -1.93 -2.46
N PHE A 16 -3.28 -2.41 -1.68
CA PHE A 16 -2.27 -1.55 -1.07
C PHE A 16 -1.44 -0.81 -2.11
N ILE A 17 -0.90 -1.53 -3.11
CA ILE A 17 -0.08 -0.91 -4.16
C ILE A 17 -0.90 0.12 -4.96
N LYS A 18 -2.17 -0.18 -5.27
CA LYS A 18 -3.05 0.77 -5.96
C LYS A 18 -3.24 2.06 -5.15
N ASN A 19 -3.58 1.96 -3.86
CA ASN A 19 -3.82 3.15 -3.03
C ASN A 19 -2.52 3.89 -2.66
N ALA A 20 -1.39 3.19 -2.54
CA ALA A 20 -0.10 3.84 -2.34
C ALA A 20 0.32 4.69 -3.57
N ASN A 21 0.00 4.23 -4.78
CA ASN A 21 0.28 4.99 -6.02
C ASN A 21 -0.59 6.24 -6.19
N ASN A 22 -1.72 6.31 -5.47
CA ASN A 22 -2.67 7.41 -5.53
C ASN A 22 -2.24 8.63 -4.70
N PHE A 23 -1.17 8.53 -3.91
CA PHE A 23 -0.58 9.67 -3.22
C PHE A 23 0.12 10.59 -4.21
N ASN A 24 -0.15 11.88 -4.10
CA ASN A 24 0.51 12.92 -4.89
C ASN A 24 1.90 13.23 -4.35
N ASP A 25 2.06 13.21 -3.02
CA ASP A 25 3.34 13.44 -2.36
C ASP A 25 4.33 12.29 -2.64
N TYR A 26 5.51 12.65 -3.16
CA TYR A 26 6.55 11.71 -3.52
C TYR A 26 7.01 10.83 -2.35
N ASN A 27 7.19 11.42 -1.16
CA ASN A 27 7.70 10.71 0.00
C ASN A 27 6.69 9.69 0.50
N PHE A 28 5.42 10.09 0.63
CA PHE A 28 4.36 9.19 1.07
C PHE A 28 4.14 8.04 0.08
N LYS A 29 4.05 8.35 -1.22
CA LYS A 29 3.93 7.33 -2.27
C LYS A 29 5.04 6.28 -2.17
N ASN A 30 6.29 6.72 -2.16
CA ASN A 30 7.43 5.82 -2.13
C ASN A 30 7.55 5.05 -0.79
N TYR A 31 7.26 5.71 0.33
CA TYR A 31 7.23 5.07 1.64
C TYR A 31 6.21 3.94 1.69
N PHE A 32 4.96 4.21 1.32
CA PHE A 32 3.89 3.19 1.38
C PHE A 32 4.13 2.05 0.39
N LEU A 33 4.66 2.33 -0.80
CA LEU A 33 5.06 1.27 -1.75
C LEU A 33 6.16 0.37 -1.18
N ARG A 34 7.21 0.96 -0.61
CA ARG A 34 8.32 0.21 0.01
C ARG A 34 7.83 -0.59 1.21
N ARG A 35 7.09 0.04 2.13
CA ARG A 35 6.56 -0.60 3.35
C ARG A 35 5.62 -1.76 3.01
N THR A 36 4.73 -1.59 2.03
CA THR A 36 3.85 -2.67 1.57
C THR A 36 4.67 -3.84 1.05
N ARG A 37 5.63 -3.60 0.14
CA ARG A 37 6.47 -4.68 -0.42
C ARG A 37 7.28 -5.40 0.65
N ALA A 38 7.89 -4.66 1.57
CA ALA A 38 8.66 -5.22 2.69
C ALA A 38 7.76 -6.09 3.59
N SER A 39 6.65 -5.54 4.09
CA SER A 39 5.76 -6.23 5.01
C SER A 39 5.18 -7.52 4.42
N PHE A 40 4.75 -7.52 3.16
CA PHE A 40 4.23 -8.73 2.51
C PHE A 40 5.34 -9.75 2.22
N ARG A 41 6.56 -9.29 1.94
CA ARG A 41 7.71 -10.19 1.74
C ARG A 41 8.18 -10.81 3.05
N GLU A 42 8.20 -10.05 4.15
CA GLU A 42 8.57 -10.54 5.48
C GLU A 42 7.60 -11.62 5.99
N ASN A 43 6.31 -11.53 5.64
CA ASN A 43 5.28 -12.44 6.11
C ASN A 43 4.88 -13.53 5.11
N ARG A 44 5.64 -13.70 4.01
CA ARG A 44 5.27 -14.62 2.91
C ARG A 44 5.23 -16.10 3.30
N ASP A 45 6.07 -16.50 4.26
CA ASP A 45 6.29 -17.91 4.63
C ASP A 45 5.63 -18.24 5.99
N VAL A 46 4.73 -17.38 6.48
CA VAL A 46 3.97 -17.63 7.72
C VAL A 46 3.01 -18.81 7.48
N LYS A 47 3.22 -19.91 8.20
CA LYS A 47 2.41 -21.15 8.11
C LYS A 47 1.33 -21.25 9.18
N ASP A 48 1.47 -20.49 10.26
CA ASP A 48 0.49 -20.46 11.35
C ASP A 48 -0.77 -19.70 10.90
N GLN A 49 -1.90 -20.40 10.91
CA GLN A 49 -3.18 -19.88 10.44
C GLN A 49 -3.73 -18.78 11.34
N GLU A 50 -3.51 -18.85 12.66
CA GLU A 50 -4.00 -17.82 13.59
C GLU A 50 -3.24 -16.51 13.39
N LYS A 51 -1.90 -16.61 13.30
CA LYS A 51 -1.05 -15.47 12.99
C LYS A 51 -1.40 -14.86 11.62
N LEU A 52 -1.66 -15.69 10.61
CA LEU A 52 -2.05 -15.22 9.28
C LEU A 52 -3.39 -14.48 9.31
N ASN A 53 -4.39 -14.99 10.03
CA ASN A 53 -5.67 -14.32 10.22
C ASN A 53 -5.53 -12.97 10.94
N LEU A 54 -4.67 -12.90 11.97
CA LEU A 54 -4.38 -11.66 12.68
C LEU A 54 -3.72 -10.63 11.77
N LEU A 55 -2.68 -11.03 11.03
CA LEU A 55 -1.98 -10.18 10.07
C LEU A 55 -2.92 -9.65 8.99
N TYR A 56 -3.79 -10.51 8.46
CA TYR A 56 -4.77 -10.14 7.45
C TYR A 56 -5.78 -9.13 7.97
N THR A 57 -6.32 -9.35 9.18
CA THR A 57 -7.25 -8.42 9.82
C THR A 57 -6.62 -7.06 10.09
N ASN A 58 -5.36 -7.03 10.53
CA ASN A 58 -4.63 -5.78 10.75
C ASN A 58 -4.36 -5.07 9.42
N ALA A 59 -3.93 -5.81 8.39
CA ALA A 59 -3.71 -5.25 7.06
C ALA A 59 -5.00 -4.69 6.42
N LEU A 60 -6.19 -5.24 6.73
CA LEU A 60 -7.46 -4.63 6.31
C LEU A 60 -7.71 -3.27 6.98
N LYS A 61 -7.39 -3.13 8.27
CA LYS A 61 -7.50 -1.85 8.99
C LYS A 61 -6.53 -0.83 8.40
N ASP A 62 -5.29 -1.23 8.17
CA ASP A 62 -4.24 -0.40 7.57
C ASP A 62 -4.62 0.04 6.15
N LEU A 63 -5.22 -0.86 5.34
CA LEU A 63 -5.73 -0.51 4.02
C LEU A 63 -6.83 0.56 4.11
N GLY A 64 -7.69 0.49 5.12
CA GLY A 64 -8.70 1.51 5.37
C GLY A 64 -8.09 2.88 5.65
N VAL A 65 -7.04 2.93 6.47
CA VAL A 65 -6.27 4.17 6.71
C VAL A 65 -5.62 4.66 5.42
N LEU A 66 -4.93 3.78 4.69
CA LEU A 66 -4.24 4.12 3.45
C LEU A 66 -5.19 4.72 2.41
N LYS A 67 -6.39 4.14 2.25
CA LYS A 67 -7.44 4.66 1.36
C LYS A 67 -7.82 6.10 1.71
N ARG A 68 -8.14 6.36 2.98
CA ARG A 68 -8.51 7.71 3.44
C ARG A 68 -7.37 8.70 3.24
N GLN A 69 -6.14 8.32 3.59
CA GLN A 69 -4.97 9.19 3.45
C GLN A 69 -4.63 9.47 1.99
N SER A 70 -4.78 8.49 1.09
CA SER A 70 -4.58 8.71 -0.35
C SER A 70 -5.60 9.70 -0.91
N LEU A 71 -6.85 9.65 -0.44
CA LEU A 71 -7.90 10.57 -0.87
C LEU A 71 -7.66 11.99 -0.34
N ILE A 72 -7.23 12.13 0.91
CA ILE A 72 -6.84 13.43 1.48
C ILE A 72 -5.66 14.03 0.70
N SER A 73 -4.65 13.21 0.37
CA SER A 73 -3.51 13.65 -0.45
C SER A 73 -3.91 14.11 -1.86
N GLN A 74 -5.02 13.60 -2.40
CA GLN A 74 -5.59 14.05 -3.67
C GLN A 74 -6.35 15.36 -3.54
N MET A 75 -7.04 15.57 -2.41
CA MET A 75 -7.76 16.82 -2.14
C MET A 75 -6.82 17.99 -1.82
N TYR A 76 -5.74 17.72 -1.09
CA TYR A 76 -4.77 18.71 -0.66
C TYR A 76 -3.41 18.39 -1.26
N THR A 77 -3.16 18.98 -2.42
CA THR A 77 -1.92 18.81 -3.18
C THR A 77 -0.86 19.81 -2.73
N PHE A 78 0.41 19.44 -2.89
CA PHE A 78 1.56 20.29 -2.61
C PHE A 78 2.40 20.45 -3.87
N ASP A 79 3.26 21.47 -3.86
CA ASP A 79 4.26 21.64 -4.91
C ASP A 79 5.23 20.46 -4.93
N LYS A 80 5.70 20.12 -6.14
CA LYS A 80 6.64 19.03 -6.33
C LYS A 80 7.97 19.31 -5.64
N LEU A 81 8.56 18.25 -5.08
CA LEU A 81 9.89 18.32 -4.49
C LEU A 81 10.97 18.39 -5.57
N VAL A 82 12.13 18.98 -5.23
CA VAL A 82 13.30 19.09 -6.12
C VAL A 82 13.82 17.73 -6.62
N VAL A 83 13.55 16.67 -5.86
CA VAL A 83 13.96 15.29 -6.18
C VAL A 83 13.00 14.58 -7.14
N GLU A 84 11.84 15.17 -7.42
CA GLU A 84 10.89 14.59 -8.36
C GLU A 84 11.36 14.76 -9.80
N PRO A 85 11.18 13.73 -10.66
CA PRO A 85 11.50 13.88 -12.06
C PRO A 85 10.66 15.00 -12.66
N LEU A 86 11.33 15.91 -13.37
CA LEU A 86 10.67 16.89 -14.21
C LEU A 86 9.81 16.12 -15.21
N LYS A 87 8.58 16.59 -15.46
CA LYS A 87 7.83 16.12 -16.63
C LYS A 87 8.67 16.52 -17.83
N THR A 88 9.33 15.56 -18.47
CA THR A 88 9.87 15.77 -19.81
C THR A 88 8.67 16.03 -20.71
N GLU A 89 8.47 17.29 -21.10
CA GLU A 89 7.53 17.66 -22.15
C GLU A 89 8.09 17.21 -23.50
N HIS A 90 8.05 15.91 -23.73
CA HIS A 90 8.22 15.35 -25.06
C HIS A 90 7.00 14.48 -25.35
N GLU A 91 6.19 15.00 -26.30
CA GLU A 91 4.97 14.49 -26.94
C GLU A 91 3.62 14.83 -26.27
#